data_AF-A0A9X8ZZZ6-F1
#
_entry.id   AF-A0A9X8ZZZ6-F1
#
_cell.length_a   1.000
_cell.length_b   1.000
_cell.length_c   1.000
_cell.angle_alpha   90.00
_cell.angle_beta   90.00
_cell.angle_gamma   90.00
#
_symmetry.space_group_name_H-M   'P 1'
#
loop_
_entity.id
_entity.type
_entity.pdbx_description
1 polymer ?
#
loop_
_entity_poly.entity_id
_entity_poly.type
_entity_poly.pdbx_seq_one_letter_code
_entity_poly.pdbx_strand_id
1 'polypeptide(L)' 'GEGKIIKQYPQSGEVMSEGDRIFLLGNNAQMPNVKGWSMRDVMHFSKLLKLDLKTSGTGYVTSQSIEKGQ' A
#
# COMPACT_ATOMS: atom_id res chain seq x y z
N GLY A 1 21.72 -3.32 -2.28
CA GLY A 1 20.47 -2.55 -2.17
C GLY A 1 20.46 -1.91 -0.82
N GLU A 2 20.65 -0.60 -0.75
CA GLU A 2 20.68 0.13 0.52
C GLU A 2 19.32 0.79 0.72
N GLY A 3 18.40 0.05 1.35
CA GLY A 3 17.07 0.54 1.66
C GLY A 3 16.79 0.28 3.13
N LYS A 4 16.92 1.32 3.96
CA LYS A 4 16.45 1.23 5.35
C LYS A 4 14.93 1.24 5.34
N ILE A 5 14.31 0.21 5.90
CA ILE A 5 12.86 0.16 6.10
C ILE A 5 12.55 1.14 7.24
N ILE A 6 11.70 2.13 6.96
CA ILE A 6 11.20 3.09 7.94
C ILE A 6 9.92 2.54 8.59
N LYS A 7 9.04 1.91 7.79
CA LYS A 7 7.77 1.35 8.26
C LYS A 7 7.41 0.07 7.53
N GLN A 8 6.66 -0.78 8.20
CA GLN A 8 6.01 -1.94 7.60
C GLN A 8 4.53 -1.97 7.96
N TYR A 9 3.73 -2.56 7.09
CA TYR A 9 2.34 -2.89 7.35
C TYR A 9 2.03 -4.29 6.79
N PRO A 10 1.36 -5.19 7.54
CA PRO A 10 0.99 -5.08 8.95
C PRO A 10 2.22 -4.89 9.86
N GLN A 11 2.00 -4.33 11.06
CA GLN A 11 3.10 -4.13 12.01
C GLN A 11 3.71 -5.49 12.39
N SER A 12 5.00 -5.48 12.74
CA SER A 12 5.68 -6.70 13.16
C SER A 12 4.96 -7.28 14.38
N GLY A 13 4.50 -8.52 14.28
CA GLY A 13 3.72 -9.20 15.32
C GLY A 13 2.20 -9.13 15.13
N GLU A 14 1.68 -8.42 14.12
CA GLU A 14 0.26 -8.52 13.76
C GLU A 14 -0.04 -9.86 13.06
N VAL A 15 -1.16 -10.47 13.44
CA VAL A 15 -1.63 -11.72 12.83
C VAL A 15 -2.13 -11.42 11.42
N MET A 16 -1.52 -12.06 10.43
CA MET A 16 -1.91 -11.97 9.03
C MET A 16 -2.70 -13.20 8.62
N SER A 17 -3.72 -13.01 7.79
CA SER A 17 -4.41 -14.10 7.12
C SER A 17 -3.62 -14.54 5.89
N GLU A 18 -3.81 -15.80 5.49
CA GLU A 18 -3.19 -16.32 4.27
C GLU A 18 -3.69 -15.53 3.05
N GLY A 19 -2.76 -14.91 2.32
CA GLY A 19 -3.06 -14.01 1.20
C GLY A 19 -2.97 -12.51 1.52
N ASP A 20 -2.80 -12.12 2.78
CA ASP A 20 -2.58 -10.71 3.14
C ASP A 20 -1.22 -10.22 2.62
N ARG A 21 -1.20 -8.98 2.13
CA ARG A 21 -0.01 -8.36 1.53
C ARG A 21 0.78 -7.55 2.56
N ILE A 22 2.10 -7.74 2.59
CA ILE A 22 3.01 -6.91 3.39
C ILE A 22 3.50 -5.72 2.55
N PHE A 23 3.35 -4.51 3.09
CA PHE A 23 3.91 -3.27 2.57
C PHE A 23 5.16 -2.87 3.36
N LEU A 24 6.27 -2.66 2.67
CA LEU A 24 7.51 -2.14 3.24
C LEU A 24 7.76 -0.74 2.71
N LEU A 25 7.88 0.23 3.61
CA LEU A 25 8.17 1.62 3.31
C LEU A 25 9.63 1.92 3.61
N GLY A 26 10.43 2.17 2.57
CA GLY A 26 11.81 2.61 2.70
C GLY A 26 11.97 4.14 2.64
N ASN A 27 13.20 4.63 2.81
CA ASN A 27 13.52 6.07 2.71
C ASN A 27 13.20 6.69 1.34
N ASN A 28 13.26 5.92 0.26
CA ASN A 28 12.94 6.34 -1.11
C ASN A 28 11.67 5.64 -1.61
N ALA A 29 10.62 5.68 -0.79
CA ALA A 29 9.36 5.05 -1.15
C ALA A 29 8.73 5.76 -2.35
N GLN A 30 8.48 5.00 -3.41
CA GLN A 30 7.72 5.44 -4.58
C GLN A 30 6.36 4.76 -4.60
N MET A 31 5.38 5.39 -5.24
CA MET A 31 4.04 4.85 -5.44
C MET A 31 4.12 3.53 -6.21
N PRO A 32 3.67 2.41 -5.63
CA PRO A 32 3.64 1.13 -6.33
C PRO A 32 2.46 1.08 -7.32
N ASN A 33 2.48 0.09 -8.21
CA ASN A 33 1.29 -0.26 -8.97
C ASN A 33 0.28 -0.97 -8.06
N VAL A 34 -0.83 -0.30 -7.78
CA VAL A 34 -1.93 -0.77 -6.93
C VAL A 34 -3.07 -1.41 -7.72
N LYS A 35 -2.96 -1.53 -9.05
CA LYS A 35 -3.98 -2.21 -9.87
C LYS A 35 -4.14 -3.67 -9.43
N GLY A 36 -5.39 -4.11 -9.29
CA GLY A 36 -5.76 -5.44 -8.80
C GLY A 36 -5.71 -5.58 -7.28
N TRP A 37 -5.33 -4.54 -6.53
CA TRP A 37 -5.41 -4.58 -5.07
C TRP A 37 -6.86 -4.43 -4.63
N SER A 38 -7.21 -5.04 -3.50
CA SER A 38 -8.52 -4.83 -2.91
C SER A 38 -8.65 -3.40 -2.38
N MET A 39 -9.87 -2.86 -2.31
CA MET A 39 -10.11 -1.57 -1.65
C MET A 39 -9.57 -1.53 -0.21
N ARG A 40 -9.60 -2.68 0.49
CA ARG A 40 -9.05 -2.80 1.84
C ARG A 40 -7.54 -2.57 1.85
N ASP A 41 -6.81 -3.19 0.92
CA ASP A 41 -5.36 -3.03 0.82
C ASP A 41 -4.96 -1.57 0.54
N VAL A 42 -5.67 -0.91 -0.39
CA VAL A 42 -5.40 0.49 -0.72
C VAL A 42 -5.75 1.43 0.43
N MET A 43 -6.80 1.13 1.20
CA MET A 43 -7.14 1.89 2.39
C MET A 43 -6.08 1.76 3.49
N HIS A 44 -5.53 0.56 3.69
CA HIS A 44 -4.43 0.39 4.65
C HIS A 44 -3.14 1.07 4.17
N PHE A 45 -2.85 0.94 2.88
CA PHE A 45 -1.70 1.59 2.25
C PHE A 45 -1.77 3.11 2.35
N SER A 46 -2.93 3.72 2.08
CA SER A 46 -3.11 5.17 2.21
C SER A 46 -2.94 5.64 3.66
N LYS A 47 -3.45 4.89 4.65
CA LYS A 47 -3.24 5.17 6.07
C LYS A 47 -1.76 5.12 6.47
N LEU A 48 -1.02 4.12 5.97
CA LEU A 48 0.42 3.97 6.23
C LEU A 48 1.21 5.18 5.72
N LEU A 49 0.86 5.65 4.52
CA LEU A 49 1.47 6.80 3.87
C LEU A 49 0.87 8.15 4.30
N LYS A 50 -0.19 8.14 5.11
CA LYS A 50 -0.99 9.33 5.46
C LYS A 50 -1.50 10.10 4.23
N LEU A 51 -1.92 9.37 3.20
CA LEU A 51 -2.52 9.93 1.98
C LEU A 51 -4.03 10.11 2.16
N ASP A 52 -4.57 11.20 1.60
CA ASP A 52 -6.02 11.38 1.47
C ASP A 52 -6.53 10.50 0.32
N LEU A 53 -7.21 9.41 0.68
CA LEU A 53 -7.68 8.42 -0.28
C LEU A 53 -9.10 8.76 -0.75
N LYS A 54 -9.23 9.06 -2.04
CA LYS A 54 -10.52 9.18 -2.73
C LYS A 54 -10.75 7.98 -3.63
N THR A 55 -11.74 7.16 -3.30
CA THR A 55 -12.16 6.00 -4.09
C THR A 55 -13.49 6.26 -4.77
N SER A 56 -13.65 5.78 -6.00
CA SER A 56 -14.95 5.71 -6.68
C SER A 56 -15.22 4.26 -7.07
N GLY A 57 -16.33 3.70 -6.58
CA GLY A 57 -16.69 2.29 -6.76
C GLY A 57 -16.23 1.37 -5.61
N THR A 58 -16.39 0.06 -5.81
CA THR A 58 -16.11 -0.99 -4.83
C THR A 58 -15.37 -2.17 -5.47
N GLY A 59 -14.73 -3.01 -4.66
CA GLY A 59 -14.02 -4.21 -5.12
C GLY A 59 -12.52 -4.01 -5.27
N TYR A 60 -12.01 -4.04 -6.51
CA TYR A 60 -10.58 -4.00 -6.82
C TYR A 60 -10.21 -2.75 -7.60
N VAL A 61 -8.98 -2.26 -7.39
CA VAL A 61 -8.47 -1.09 -8.12
C VAL A 61 -8.27 -1.42 -9.59
N THR A 62 -8.92 -0.67 -10.47
CA THR A 62 -8.71 -0.73 -11.93
C THR A 62 -7.80 0.39 -12.43
N SER A 63 -7.77 1.52 -11.72
CA SER A 63 -6.99 2.71 -12.09
C SER A 63 -6.44 3.43 -10.85
N GLN A 64 -5.25 4.02 -10.99
CA GLN A 64 -4.61 4.88 -10.00
C GLN A 64 -4.23 6.21 -10.65
N SER A 65 -4.38 7.32 -9.93
CA SER A 65 -4.04 8.66 -10.42
C SER A 65 -2.56 9.01 -10.25
N ILE A 66 -1.91 8.51 -9.19
CA ILE A 66 -0.47 8.68 -8.96
C ILE A 66 0.23 7.60 -9.77
N GLU A 67 1.12 7.99 -10.69
CA GLU A 67 1.82 7.04 -11.53
C GLU A 67 2.77 6.15 -10.71
N LYS A 68 3.00 4.93 -11.20
CA LYS A 68 3.98 4.03 -10.57
C LYS A 68 5.38 4.66 -10.63
N GLY A 69 6.13 4.62 -9.54
CA GLY A 69 7.52 5.11 -9.50
C GLY A 69 7.70 6.59 -9.13
N GLN A 70 6.63 7.27 -8.68
CA GLN A 70 6.68 8.63 -8.15
C GLN A 70 6.90 8.67 -6.64
#